data_AF-A0A3A5AXG2-F1
#
_entry.id   AF-A0A3A5AXG2-F1
#
_cell.length_a   1.000
_cell.length_b   1.000
_cell.length_c   1.000
_cell.angle_alpha   90.00
_cell.angle_beta   90.00
_cell.angle_gamma   90.00
#
_symmetry.space_group_name_H-M   'P 1'
#
loop_
_entity.id
_entity.type
_entity.pdbx_description
1 polymer ?
#
loop_
_entity_poly.entity_id
_entity_poly.type
_entity_poly.pdbx_seq_one_letter_code
_entity_poly.pdbx_strand_id
1 'polypeptide(L)'
;MMRLLLLVLGLWLLTGPGSGAWAASRKAADLRQANGLTAFTPPEKFLAGNFVAEEMNPAFIFGTVKDFVASRKCPTAWLIDEAAKNRPAAPGTPEASEYTLYLEEDCPDQVVYYVFVDQSGLTPQQWIEWRRHFHKSKADQQFGAAKTKLEQACKEGCGVGGELRFLQINGELLGKSPEEYLRSDLRFAPIYDLNQQKKIPK
;
A
#
# COMPACT_ATOMS: atom_id res chain seq x y z
N MET A 1 50.61 -29.61 -30.26
CA MET A 1 49.17 -29.26 -30.33
C MET A 1 48.71 -28.99 -28.90
N MET A 2 48.96 -27.80 -28.36
CA MET A 2 48.14 -26.59 -28.46
C MET A 2 46.73 -26.75 -27.85
N ARG A 3 46.64 -26.37 -26.57
CA ARG A 3 45.59 -25.58 -25.89
C ARG A 3 44.14 -25.76 -26.36
N LEU A 4 43.30 -26.30 -25.46
CA LEU A 4 41.94 -25.80 -25.20
C LEU A 4 41.54 -26.27 -23.78
N LEU A 5 42.03 -25.62 -22.72
CA LEU A 5 41.31 -24.59 -21.97
C LEU A 5 39.82 -24.91 -21.72
N LEU A 6 39.54 -25.38 -20.49
CA LEU A 6 38.58 -24.78 -19.56
C LEU A 6 37.35 -24.10 -20.20
N LEU A 7 36.30 -24.88 -20.46
CA LEU A 7 34.93 -24.35 -20.45
C LEU A 7 34.29 -24.71 -19.11
N VAL A 8 34.71 -23.92 -18.14
CA VAL A 8 34.11 -23.72 -16.82
C VAL A 8 32.63 -23.39 -17.00
N LEU A 9 31.79 -24.13 -16.28
CA LEU A 9 30.69 -23.61 -15.44
C LEU A 9 30.13 -22.25 -15.92
N GLY A 10 29.36 -22.28 -17.01
CA GLY A 10 28.73 -21.08 -17.59
C GLY A 10 27.24 -21.04 -17.29
N LEU A 11 26.86 -20.29 -16.26
CA LEU A 11 25.53 -19.68 -16.07
C LEU A 11 24.36 -20.60 -15.68
N TRP A 12 24.45 -21.20 -14.49
CA TRP A 12 23.30 -21.59 -13.65
C TRP A 12 22.95 -20.52 -12.60
N LEU A 13 23.06 -19.23 -12.94
CA LEU A 13 22.79 -18.12 -12.02
C LEU A 13 22.23 -16.90 -12.76
N LEU A 14 20.97 -16.97 -13.19
CA LEU A 14 20.16 -15.78 -13.49
C LEU A 14 18.71 -15.91 -13.00
N THR A 15 18.44 -16.75 -12.01
CA THR A 15 17.22 -16.60 -11.19
C THR A 15 17.57 -15.70 -10.01
N GLY A 16 17.78 -14.41 -10.28
CA GLY A 16 17.55 -13.42 -9.25
C GLY A 16 16.07 -13.49 -8.84
N PRO A 17 15.69 -13.15 -7.59
CA PRO A 17 14.30 -12.91 -7.24
C PRO A 17 13.87 -11.56 -7.87
N GLY A 18 13.98 -11.45 -9.19
CA GLY A 18 13.18 -10.52 -9.94
C GLY A 18 11.78 -11.08 -9.86
N SER A 19 10.92 -10.41 -9.10
CA SER A 19 9.48 -10.62 -9.10
C SER A 19 9.03 -10.72 -10.54
N GLY A 20 8.92 -11.95 -11.05
CA GLY A 20 8.44 -12.20 -12.39
C GLY A 20 7.06 -11.61 -12.39
N ALA A 21 6.87 -10.50 -13.10
CA ALA A 21 5.54 -10.03 -13.40
C ALA A 21 4.92 -11.16 -14.21
N TRP A 22 4.14 -12.01 -13.53
CA TRP A 22 3.29 -12.97 -14.20
C TRP A 22 2.50 -12.18 -15.24
N ALA A 23 2.42 -12.69 -16.46
CA ALA A 23 1.65 -12.02 -17.50
C ALA A 23 0.24 -11.81 -16.96
N ALA A 24 -0.17 -10.55 -16.89
CA ALA A 24 -1.48 -10.19 -16.39
C ALA A 24 -2.53 -10.97 -17.18
N SER A 25 -3.55 -11.48 -16.49
CA SER A 25 -4.72 -12.03 -17.15
C SER A 25 -5.31 -10.98 -18.10
N ARG A 26 -6.05 -11.43 -19.11
CA ARG A 26 -6.71 -10.50 -20.05
C ARG A 26 -7.59 -9.49 -19.30
N LYS A 27 -8.30 -9.96 -18.27
CA LYS A 27 -9.15 -9.11 -17.42
C LYS A 27 -8.34 -8.05 -16.68
N ALA A 28 -7.22 -8.43 -16.06
CA ALA A 28 -6.32 -7.49 -15.42
C ALA A 28 -5.75 -6.48 -16.42
N ALA A 29 -5.31 -6.94 -17.61
CA ALA A 29 -4.82 -6.06 -18.67
C ALA A 29 -5.88 -5.03 -19.12
N ASP A 30 -7.12 -5.48 -19.36
CA ASP A 30 -8.23 -4.63 -19.77
C ASP A 30 -8.56 -3.59 -18.68
N LEU A 31 -8.58 -3.99 -17.40
CA LEU A 31 -8.81 -3.09 -16.27
C LEU A 31 -7.69 -2.08 -16.08
N ARG A 32 -6.42 -2.49 -16.22
CA ARG A 32 -5.28 -1.57 -16.18
C ARG A 32 -5.40 -0.52 -17.28
N GLN A 33 -5.72 -0.93 -18.50
CA GLN A 33 -5.92 -0.01 -19.63
C GLN A 33 -7.08 0.96 -19.37
N ALA A 34 -8.23 0.46 -18.93
CA ALA A 34 -9.42 1.28 -18.67
C ALA A 34 -9.18 2.35 -17.59
N ASN A 35 -8.32 2.06 -16.60
CA ASN A 35 -8.01 2.95 -15.49
C ASN A 35 -6.70 3.73 -15.67
N GLY A 36 -6.01 3.62 -16.82
CA GLY A 36 -4.72 4.29 -17.05
C GLY A 36 -3.62 3.86 -16.06
N LEU A 37 -3.65 2.60 -15.62
CA LEU A 37 -2.72 2.07 -14.63
C LEU A 37 -1.48 1.47 -15.29
N THR A 38 -0.31 1.83 -14.77
CA THR A 38 0.98 1.32 -15.23
C THR A 38 1.77 0.71 -14.08
N ALA A 39 2.68 -0.22 -14.40
CA ALA A 39 3.54 -0.86 -13.41
C ALA A 39 4.40 0.17 -12.66
N PHE A 40 4.51 -0.02 -11.36
CA PHE A 40 5.23 0.84 -10.45
C PHE A 40 5.95 0.03 -9.38
N THR A 41 7.09 0.56 -8.91
CA THR A 41 7.80 0.01 -7.76
C THR A 41 7.61 0.95 -6.59
N PRO A 42 6.81 0.57 -5.57
CA PRO A 42 6.60 1.42 -4.41
C PRO A 42 7.90 1.71 -3.65
N PRO A 43 8.01 2.87 -2.99
CA PRO A 43 9.12 3.14 -2.09
C PRO A 43 9.22 2.07 -0.98
N GLU A 44 10.43 1.66 -0.62
CA GLU A 44 10.63 0.66 0.44
C GLU A 44 10.07 1.14 1.79
N LYS A 45 10.13 2.45 2.05
CA LYS A 45 9.56 3.05 3.27
C LYS A 45 8.05 2.84 3.38
N PHE A 46 7.33 2.83 2.26
CA PHE A 46 5.91 2.51 2.20
C PHE A 46 5.69 1.02 2.47
N LEU A 47 6.43 0.14 1.79
CA LEU A 47 6.30 -1.31 1.96
C LEU A 47 6.59 -1.76 3.40
N ALA A 48 7.58 -1.16 4.05
CA ALA A 48 7.94 -1.44 5.44
C ALA A 48 6.99 -0.78 6.46
N GLY A 49 6.15 0.17 6.05
CA GLY A 49 5.21 0.87 6.92
C GLY A 49 4.02 0.01 7.29
N ASN A 50 3.53 0.17 8.53
CA ASN A 50 2.20 -0.32 8.92
C ASN A 50 1.11 0.51 8.23
N PHE A 51 -0.12 0.01 8.19
CA PHE A 51 -1.22 0.74 7.58
C PHE A 51 -2.50 0.75 8.41
N VAL A 52 -3.28 1.81 8.25
CA VAL A 52 -4.69 1.87 8.67
C VAL A 52 -5.61 1.60 7.48
N ALA A 53 -6.88 1.32 7.74
CA ALA A 53 -7.87 0.97 6.72
C ALA A 53 -9.16 1.80 6.84
N GLU A 54 -9.04 2.96 7.49
CA GLU A 54 -10.03 4.02 7.67
C GLU A 54 -9.26 5.30 8.04
N GLU A 55 -9.59 6.42 7.43
CA GLU A 55 -8.83 7.67 7.59
C GLU A 55 -9.31 8.47 8.81
N MET A 56 -10.62 8.61 8.99
CA MET A 56 -11.18 9.57 9.95
C MET A 56 -11.22 9.01 11.37
N ASN A 57 -11.50 7.71 11.50
CA ASN A 57 -11.59 7.06 12.80
C ASN A 57 -11.15 5.59 12.72
N PRO A 58 -9.86 5.33 12.44
CA PRO A 58 -9.34 3.97 12.43
C PRO A 58 -9.46 3.34 13.81
N ALA A 59 -9.97 2.11 13.86
CA ALA A 59 -9.99 1.33 15.09
C ALA A 59 -8.69 0.52 15.25
N PHE A 60 -8.04 0.17 14.14
CA PHE A 60 -6.86 -0.68 14.15
C PHE A 60 -5.72 -0.19 13.27
N ILE A 61 -4.50 -0.58 13.65
CA ILE A 61 -3.34 -0.58 12.76
C ILE A 61 -3.05 -2.04 12.40
N PHE A 62 -2.88 -2.27 11.11
CA PHE A 62 -2.49 -3.56 10.54
C PHE A 62 -0.98 -3.63 10.38
N GLY A 63 -0.46 -4.85 10.17
CA GLY A 63 0.98 -5.08 9.97
C GLY A 63 1.54 -4.33 8.74
N THR A 64 2.77 -4.66 8.36
CA THR A 64 3.41 -3.96 7.24
C THR A 64 2.66 -4.20 5.93
N VAL A 65 2.72 -3.23 5.01
CA VAL A 65 2.18 -3.41 3.65
C VAL A 65 2.85 -4.61 2.97
N LYS A 66 4.15 -4.83 3.21
CA LYS A 66 4.89 -6.00 2.72
C LYS A 66 4.31 -7.32 3.21
N ASP A 67 4.00 -7.44 4.50
CA ASP A 67 3.37 -8.64 5.06
C ASP A 67 1.97 -8.86 4.49
N PHE A 68 1.23 -7.77 4.24
CA PHE A 68 -0.08 -7.83 3.60
C PHE A 68 0.03 -8.37 2.16
N VAL A 69 0.97 -7.86 1.36
CA VAL A 69 1.24 -8.37 0.00
C VAL A 69 1.62 -9.84 0.05
N ALA A 70 2.52 -10.23 0.96
CA ALA A 70 2.94 -11.62 1.11
C ALA A 70 1.80 -12.58 1.53
N SER A 71 0.74 -12.06 2.15
CA SER A 71 -0.45 -12.83 2.50
C SER A 71 -1.44 -13.06 1.34
N ARG A 72 -1.23 -12.40 0.18
CA ARG A 72 -2.06 -12.58 -1.00
C ARG A 72 -1.88 -13.99 -1.57
N LYS A 73 -2.96 -14.56 -2.11
CA LYS A 73 -2.96 -15.96 -2.58
C LYS A 73 -2.75 -16.07 -4.08
N CYS A 74 -3.01 -14.99 -4.80
CA CYS A 74 -2.82 -14.91 -6.24
C CYS A 74 -1.63 -14.01 -6.58
N PRO A 75 -1.11 -14.05 -7.82
CA PRO A 75 -0.09 -13.13 -8.28
C PRO A 75 -0.49 -11.67 -8.04
N THR A 76 0.48 -10.87 -7.59
CA THR A 76 0.26 -9.45 -7.32
C THR A 76 1.15 -8.54 -8.15
N ALA A 77 0.65 -7.36 -8.49
CA ALA A 77 1.43 -6.31 -9.13
C ALA A 77 1.15 -4.95 -8.48
N TRP A 78 2.18 -4.12 -8.37
CA TRP A 78 2.04 -2.73 -7.96
C TRP A 78 1.85 -1.85 -9.18
N LEU A 79 0.85 -0.99 -9.12
CA LEU A 79 0.48 -0.08 -10.18
C LEU A 79 0.27 1.33 -9.64
N ILE A 80 0.38 2.30 -10.55
CA ILE A 80 0.08 3.72 -10.31
C ILE A 80 -0.67 4.27 -11.52
N ASP A 81 -1.46 5.32 -11.31
CA ASP A 81 -1.99 6.12 -12.40
C ASP A 81 -0.84 6.73 -13.22
N GLU A 82 -0.86 6.54 -14.54
CA GLU A 82 0.16 7.03 -15.45
C GLU A 82 0.35 8.56 -15.36
N ALA A 83 -0.72 9.32 -15.15
CA ALA A 83 -0.67 10.77 -14.97
C ALA A 83 -0.05 11.16 -13.62
N ALA A 84 -0.19 10.31 -12.58
CA ALA A 84 0.44 10.54 -11.28
C ALA A 84 1.94 10.23 -11.31
N LYS A 85 2.37 9.21 -12.06
CA LYS A 85 3.79 8.83 -12.21
C LYS A 85 4.67 9.97 -12.73
N ASN A 86 4.11 10.80 -13.59
CA ASN A 86 4.82 11.90 -14.25
C ASN A 86 4.55 13.27 -13.62
N ARG A 87 3.82 13.33 -12.49
CA ARG A 87 3.48 14.61 -11.85
C ARG A 87 4.72 15.19 -11.18
N PRO A 88 5.23 16.36 -11.61
CA PRO A 88 6.30 17.04 -10.89
C PRO A 88 5.79 17.43 -9.48
N ALA A 89 6.68 17.38 -8.49
CA ALA A 89 6.39 17.94 -7.18
C ALA A 89 5.96 19.41 -7.36
N ALA A 90 4.85 19.80 -6.75
CA ALA A 90 4.41 21.18 -6.85
C ALA A 90 5.39 22.09 -6.10
N PRO A 91 5.65 23.33 -6.57
CA PRO A 91 6.50 24.26 -5.85
C PRO A 91 5.97 24.49 -4.43
N GLY A 92 6.78 24.21 -3.41
CA GLY A 92 6.41 24.39 -2.01
C GLY A 92 5.57 23.26 -1.39
N THR A 93 5.30 22.16 -2.10
CA THR A 93 4.79 20.95 -1.43
C THR A 93 5.94 20.24 -0.71
N PRO A 94 5.71 19.69 0.50
CA PRO A 94 6.68 18.83 1.15
C PRO A 94 7.15 17.75 0.17
N GLU A 95 8.43 17.40 0.23
CA GLU A 95 9.04 16.31 -0.56
C GLU A 95 8.27 14.98 -0.39
N ALA A 96 7.53 14.85 0.73
CA ALA A 96 6.53 13.82 0.98
C ALA A 96 5.19 14.13 0.29
N SER A 97 5.11 13.83 -1.01
CA SER A 97 3.82 13.80 -1.72
C SER A 97 3.07 12.51 -1.38
N GLU A 98 1.77 12.61 -1.08
CA GLU A 98 0.92 11.42 -0.98
C GLU A 98 0.70 10.83 -2.38
N TYR A 99 0.94 9.53 -2.54
CA TYR A 99 0.70 8.81 -3.81
C TYR A 99 -0.43 7.80 -3.64
N THR A 100 -1.33 7.72 -4.63
CA THR A 100 -2.28 6.60 -4.72
C THR A 100 -1.60 5.45 -5.44
N LEU A 101 -1.46 4.32 -4.75
CA LEU A 101 -0.87 3.10 -5.27
C LEU A 101 -1.91 1.99 -5.29
N TYR A 102 -1.89 1.18 -6.33
CA TYR A 102 -2.80 0.06 -6.51
C TYR A 102 -2.02 -1.24 -6.35
N LEU A 103 -2.37 -2.04 -5.35
CA LEU A 103 -1.96 -3.43 -5.31
C LEU A 103 -3.03 -4.24 -6.06
N GLU A 104 -2.68 -4.72 -7.25
CA GLU A 104 -3.47 -5.70 -7.97
C GLU A 104 -3.22 -7.09 -7.40
N GLU A 105 -4.28 -7.86 -7.18
CA GLU A 105 -4.27 -9.31 -6.97
C GLU A 105 -5.10 -9.94 -8.09
N ASP A 106 -4.43 -10.66 -9.00
CA ASP A 106 -5.01 -11.23 -10.22
C ASP A 106 -5.30 -12.72 -10.03
N CYS A 107 -6.52 -13.03 -9.60
CA CYS A 107 -7.01 -14.40 -9.41
C CYS A 107 -7.75 -14.92 -10.66
N PRO A 108 -7.88 -16.24 -10.85
CA PRO A 108 -8.57 -16.82 -12.01
C PRO A 108 -10.03 -16.34 -12.22
N ASP A 109 -10.73 -16.03 -11.13
CA ASP A 109 -12.13 -15.62 -11.10
C ASP A 109 -12.32 -14.10 -10.99
N GLN A 110 -11.36 -13.39 -10.40
CA GLN A 110 -11.47 -11.97 -10.12
C GLN A 110 -10.12 -11.24 -10.10
N VAL A 111 -10.18 -9.95 -10.39
CA VAL A 111 -9.09 -9.01 -10.16
C VAL A 111 -9.49 -8.10 -9.02
N VAL A 112 -8.68 -8.03 -7.97
CA VAL A 112 -8.89 -7.15 -6.82
C VAL A 112 -7.84 -6.05 -6.84
N TYR A 113 -8.27 -4.80 -6.70
CA TYR A 113 -7.37 -3.68 -6.41
C TYR A 113 -7.52 -3.27 -4.96
N TYR A 114 -6.45 -3.38 -4.19
CA TYR A 114 -6.32 -2.74 -2.88
C TYR A 114 -5.68 -1.37 -3.08
N VAL A 115 -6.45 -0.30 -2.89
CA VAL A 115 -6.00 1.05 -3.20
C VAL A 115 -5.45 1.73 -1.96
N PHE A 116 -4.14 1.91 -1.96
CA PHE A 116 -3.38 2.52 -0.89
C PHE A 116 -3.08 3.98 -1.16
N VAL A 117 -2.98 4.76 -0.08
CA VAL A 117 -2.26 6.02 -0.08
C VAL A 117 -0.94 5.85 0.64
N ASP A 118 0.15 6.15 -0.06
CA ASP A 118 1.48 6.26 0.53
C ASP A 118 1.58 7.57 1.32
N GLN A 119 1.78 7.44 2.62
CA GLN A 119 2.01 8.54 3.55
C GLN A 119 3.27 8.30 4.39
N SER A 120 4.15 7.41 3.92
CA SER A 120 5.34 6.97 4.64
C SER A 120 6.36 8.10 4.83
N GLY A 121 6.26 9.17 4.05
CA GLY A 121 7.00 10.41 4.21
C GLY A 121 6.53 11.32 5.35
N LEU A 122 5.35 11.07 5.95
CA LEU A 122 4.69 11.99 6.86
C LEU A 122 4.73 11.50 8.31
N THR A 123 4.96 12.43 9.24
CA THR A 123 4.61 12.25 10.66
C THR A 123 3.10 12.49 10.87
N PRO A 124 2.49 12.02 11.98
CA PRO A 124 1.09 12.32 12.30
C PRO A 124 0.78 13.83 12.34
N GLN A 125 1.75 14.67 12.72
CA GLN A 125 1.60 16.12 12.70
C GLN A 125 1.57 16.67 11.26
N GLN A 126 2.49 16.26 10.41
CA GLN A 126 2.50 16.65 8.99
C GLN A 126 1.25 16.13 8.26
N TRP A 127 0.79 14.94 8.62
CA TRP A 127 -0.43 14.32 8.11
C TRP A 127 -1.69 15.18 8.37
N ILE A 128 -1.87 15.69 9.60
CA ILE A 128 -3.01 16.56 9.91
C ILE A 128 -2.87 17.95 9.27
N GLU A 129 -1.65 18.47 9.16
CA GLU A 129 -1.38 19.75 8.48
C GLU A 129 -1.74 19.65 7.00
N TRP A 130 -1.41 18.53 6.36
CA TRP A 130 -1.82 18.25 4.99
C TRP A 130 -3.34 18.28 4.83
N ARG A 131 -4.07 17.63 5.74
CA ARG A 131 -5.55 17.62 5.74
C ARG A 131 -6.15 19.00 6.00
N ARG A 132 -5.50 19.86 6.77
CA ARG A 132 -5.93 21.27 6.97
C ARG A 132 -5.92 22.08 5.67
N HIS A 133 -5.08 21.75 4.68
CA HIS A 133 -5.13 22.42 3.39
C HIS A 133 -6.46 22.19 2.65
N PHE A 134 -7.03 20.99 2.76
CA PHE A 134 -8.27 20.62 2.08
C PHE A 134 -9.52 20.87 2.94
N HIS A 135 -9.44 20.53 4.23
CA HIS A 135 -10.58 20.55 5.15
C HIS A 135 -10.64 21.83 6.01
N LYS A 136 -9.62 22.70 5.94
CA LYS A 136 -9.53 23.97 6.67
C LYS A 136 -9.79 23.74 8.17
N SER A 137 -10.68 24.53 8.77
CA SER A 137 -11.03 24.44 10.19
C SER A 137 -11.73 23.14 10.58
N LYS A 138 -12.27 22.37 9.63
CA LYS A 138 -12.94 21.08 9.92
C LYS A 138 -11.96 19.94 10.15
N ALA A 139 -10.70 20.10 9.76
CA ALA A 139 -9.70 19.03 9.86
C ALA A 139 -9.54 18.53 11.31
N ASP A 140 -9.47 19.44 12.28
CA ASP A 140 -9.29 19.06 13.68
C ASP A 140 -10.52 18.33 14.23
N GLN A 141 -11.73 18.73 13.83
CA GLN A 141 -12.96 18.05 14.21
C GLN A 141 -13.06 16.64 13.59
N GLN A 142 -12.65 16.49 12.34
CA GLN A 142 -12.80 15.25 11.58
C GLN A 142 -11.69 14.23 11.84
N PHE A 143 -10.45 14.71 12.03
CA PHE A 143 -9.25 13.86 12.05
C PHE A 143 -8.44 14.00 13.35
N GLY A 144 -8.78 14.92 14.24
CA GLY A 144 -8.02 15.17 15.47
C GLY A 144 -7.93 13.95 16.38
N ALA A 145 -9.01 13.18 16.51
CA ALA A 145 -9.02 11.94 17.27
C ALA A 145 -8.09 10.88 16.65
N ALA A 146 -8.13 10.71 15.32
CA ALA A 146 -7.23 9.81 14.61
C ALA A 146 -5.77 10.22 14.82
N LYS A 147 -5.46 11.51 14.66
CA LYS A 147 -4.12 12.06 14.90
C LYS A 147 -3.59 11.67 16.29
N THR A 148 -4.34 11.93 17.35
CA THR A 148 -3.90 11.63 18.72
C THR A 148 -3.65 10.13 18.93
N LYS A 149 -4.53 9.27 18.39
CA LYS A 149 -4.34 7.80 18.44
C LYS A 149 -3.07 7.38 17.70
N LEU A 150 -2.83 7.92 16.52
CA LEU A 150 -1.66 7.62 15.69
C LEU A 150 -0.35 8.13 16.31
N GLU A 151 -0.37 9.29 16.97
CA GLU A 151 0.78 9.81 17.73
C GLU A 151 1.19 8.86 18.85
N GLN A 152 0.22 8.31 19.59
CA GLN A 152 0.49 7.34 20.64
C GLN A 152 1.04 6.02 20.07
N ALA A 153 0.40 5.48 19.03
CA ALA A 153 0.88 4.26 18.38
C ALA A 153 2.30 4.42 17.82
N CYS A 154 2.64 5.60 17.28
CA CYS A 154 3.99 5.89 16.80
C CYS A 154 5.04 5.82 17.93
N LYS A 155 4.74 6.39 19.12
CA LYS A 155 5.61 6.29 20.31
C LYS A 155 5.83 4.84 20.76
N GLU A 156 4.85 3.97 20.51
CA GLU A 156 4.92 2.55 20.83
C GLU A 156 5.56 1.68 19.73
N GLY A 157 6.07 2.31 18.66
CA GLY A 157 6.73 1.62 17.54
C GLY A 157 5.77 1.02 16.52
N CYS A 158 4.49 1.43 16.54
CA CYS A 158 3.46 1.03 15.59
C CYS A 158 3.10 2.18 14.63
N GLY A 159 4.09 2.99 14.24
CA GLY A 159 3.88 4.09 13.29
C GLY A 159 3.33 3.61 11.94
N VAL A 160 2.57 4.46 11.28
CA VAL A 160 1.84 4.17 10.04
C VAL A 160 2.52 4.84 8.86
N GLY A 161 2.67 4.12 7.75
CA GLY A 161 3.18 4.63 6.48
C GLY A 161 2.21 4.49 5.32
N GLY A 162 1.07 3.83 5.51
CA GLY A 162 0.06 3.64 4.47
C GLY A 162 -1.36 3.76 4.98
N GLU A 163 -2.29 4.01 4.08
CA GLU A 163 -3.73 3.93 4.31
C GLU A 163 -4.35 3.08 3.21
N LEU A 164 -5.02 1.97 3.54
CA LEU A 164 -5.88 1.26 2.60
C LEU A 164 -7.22 1.98 2.53
N ARG A 165 -7.43 2.77 1.48
CA ARG A 165 -8.57 3.71 1.40
C ARG A 165 -9.84 3.04 0.88
N PHE A 166 -9.71 2.19 -0.13
CA PHE A 166 -10.83 1.42 -0.67
C PHE A 166 -10.34 0.18 -1.43
N LEU A 167 -11.28 -0.71 -1.76
CA LEU A 167 -11.04 -1.86 -2.61
C LEU A 167 -11.91 -1.77 -3.85
N GLN A 168 -11.39 -2.25 -4.98
CA GLN A 168 -12.20 -2.54 -6.16
C GLN A 168 -12.14 -4.03 -6.48
N ILE A 169 -13.27 -4.62 -6.84
CA ILE A 169 -13.35 -6.00 -7.32
C ILE A 169 -13.89 -5.95 -8.74
N ASN A 170 -13.09 -6.42 -9.70
CA ASN A 170 -13.42 -6.42 -11.12
C ASN A 170 -13.77 -5.03 -11.68
N GLY A 171 -13.14 -3.98 -11.14
CA GLY A 171 -13.37 -2.58 -11.52
C GLY A 171 -14.50 -1.89 -10.73
N GLU A 172 -15.25 -2.62 -9.91
CA GLU A 172 -16.35 -2.08 -9.12
C GLU A 172 -15.90 -1.78 -7.67
N LEU A 173 -16.29 -0.62 -7.13
CA LEU A 173 -15.99 -0.26 -5.74
C LEU A 173 -16.69 -1.23 -4.78
N LEU A 174 -15.93 -1.78 -3.83
CA LEU A 174 -16.49 -2.59 -2.77
C LEU A 174 -17.22 -1.69 -1.75
N GLY A 175 -18.51 -1.96 -1.52
CA GLY A 175 -19.32 -1.19 -0.56
C GLY A 175 -19.03 -1.49 0.93
N LYS A 176 -18.19 -2.49 1.22
CA LYS A 176 -17.72 -2.82 2.58
C LYS A 176 -16.49 -1.99 2.92
N SER A 177 -16.37 -1.54 4.17
CA SER A 177 -15.18 -0.79 4.60
C SER A 177 -13.91 -1.65 4.50
N PRO A 178 -12.75 -1.07 4.17
CA PRO A 178 -11.51 -1.83 4.09
C PRO A 178 -11.13 -2.48 5.42
N GLU A 179 -11.33 -1.79 6.54
CA GLU A 179 -11.06 -2.34 7.88
C GLU A 179 -11.92 -3.57 8.18
N GLU A 180 -13.20 -3.56 7.81
CA GLU A 180 -14.09 -4.72 7.99
C GLU A 180 -13.67 -5.87 7.06
N TYR A 181 -13.34 -5.57 5.79
CA TYR A 181 -12.92 -6.57 4.82
C TYR A 181 -11.62 -7.28 5.24
N LEU A 182 -10.64 -6.53 5.73
CA LEU A 182 -9.39 -7.08 6.26
C LEU A 182 -9.65 -8.08 7.38
N ARG A 183 -10.51 -7.73 8.34
CA ARG A 183 -10.76 -8.56 9.53
C ARG A 183 -11.65 -9.77 9.24
N SER A 184 -12.68 -9.60 8.43
CA SER A 184 -13.70 -10.63 8.21
C SER A 184 -13.38 -11.55 7.04
N ASP A 185 -13.22 -10.98 5.85
CA ASP A 185 -13.01 -11.74 4.60
C ASP A 185 -11.58 -12.26 4.49
N LEU A 186 -10.59 -11.39 4.72
CA LEU A 186 -9.17 -11.75 4.61
C LEU A 186 -8.58 -12.35 5.88
N ARG A 187 -9.22 -12.09 7.03
CA ARG A 187 -8.71 -12.46 8.37
C ARG A 187 -7.27 -12.01 8.61
N PHE A 188 -6.90 -10.86 8.03
CA PHE A 188 -5.60 -10.23 8.25
C PHE A 188 -5.63 -9.54 9.61
N ALA A 189 -4.95 -10.14 10.59
CA ALA A 189 -5.03 -9.70 11.98
C ALA A 189 -4.36 -8.32 12.17
N PRO A 190 -5.01 -7.39 12.90
CA PRO A 190 -4.37 -6.14 13.30
C PRO A 190 -3.26 -6.39 14.33
N ILE A 191 -2.30 -5.47 14.40
CA ILE A 191 -1.19 -5.51 15.35
C ILE A 191 -1.37 -4.53 16.52
N TYR A 192 -2.31 -3.59 16.39
CA TYR A 192 -2.57 -2.55 17.37
C TYR A 192 -4.05 -2.17 17.36
N ASP A 193 -4.63 -2.01 18.55
CA ASP A 193 -5.97 -1.46 18.76
C ASP A 193 -5.84 0.01 19.15
N LEU A 194 -6.26 0.90 18.25
CA LEU A 194 -6.19 2.35 18.43
C LEU A 194 -7.22 2.89 19.41
N ASN A 195 -8.34 2.19 19.61
CA ASN A 195 -9.36 2.57 20.57
C ASN A 195 -8.93 2.22 22.00
N GLN A 196 -8.21 1.11 22.16
CA GLN A 196 -7.68 0.66 23.44
C GLN A 196 -6.23 1.12 23.69
N GLN A 197 -5.59 1.74 22.70
CA GLN A 197 -4.18 2.16 22.73
C GLN A 197 -3.24 1.04 23.20
N LYS A 198 -3.34 -0.13 22.56
CA LYS A 198 -2.55 -1.29 22.94
C LYS A 198 -2.15 -2.14 21.75
N LYS A 199 -0.98 -2.76 21.87
CA LYS A 199 -0.52 -3.83 20.96
C LYS A 199 -1.43 -5.05 21.09
N ILE A 200 -1.68 -5.70 19.97
CA ILE A 200 -2.40 -6.97 19.89
C ILE A 200 -1.33 -8.07 19.77
N PRO A 201 -1.30 -9.05 20.69
CA PRO A 201 -0.39 -10.19 20.59
C PRO A 201 -0.62 -10.97 19.29
N LYS A 202 0.47 -11.45 18.67
CA LYS A 202 0.40 -12.35 17.51
C LYS A 202 -0.05 -13.75 17.93
#